data_AF-A0A1W9N8Q7-F1
#
_entry.id   AF-A0A1W9N8Q7-F1
#
_cell.length_a   1.000
_cell.length_b   1.000
_cell.length_c   1.000
_cell.angle_alpha   90.00
_cell.angle_beta   90.00
_cell.angle_gamma   90.00
#
_symmetry.space_group_name_H-M   'P 1'
#
loop_
_entity.id
_entity.type
_entity.pdbx_description
1 polymer ?
#
loop_
_entity_poly.entity_id
_entity_poly.type
_entity_poly.pdbx_seq_one_letter_code
_entity_poly.pdbx_strand_id
1 'polypeptide(L)'
;MNASYTADDLIVAPATALTRSALAVIRGSGPKCVETFAPVFSRPEILTQSKGNRVHYGWIVDKEGSPIDEVLVTVFRAPASYTGEDAVEVSCHGGSMAASKILELFHQ
;
A
#
# COMPACT_ATOMS: atom_id res chain seq x y z
N MET A 1 5.74 14.43 -17.78
CA MET A 1 4.31 14.51 -18.17
C MET A 1 3.55 14.99 -16.96
N ASN A 2 2.83 16.11 -17.05
CA ASN A 2 2.05 16.64 -15.92
C ASN A 2 0.76 15.83 -15.80
N ALA A 3 0.74 14.81 -14.95
CA ALA A 3 -0.52 14.22 -14.51
C ALA A 3 -1.26 15.28 -13.67
N SER A 4 -2.46 15.65 -14.11
CA SER A 4 -3.38 16.48 -13.33
C SER A 4 -4.09 15.57 -12.34
N TYR A 5 -3.68 15.59 -11.07
CA TYR A 5 -4.36 14.86 -9.99
C TYR A 5 -5.52 15.69 -9.44
N THR A 6 -6.61 15.02 -9.11
CA THR A 6 -7.78 15.55 -8.44
C THR A 6 -7.91 14.96 -7.04
N ALA A 7 -8.75 15.56 -6.19
CA ALA A 7 -9.02 15.02 -4.85
C ALA A 7 -9.76 13.67 -4.87
N ASP A 8 -10.29 13.25 -6.01
CA ASP A 8 -11.02 12.00 -6.19
C ASP A 8 -10.12 10.85 -6.70
N ASP A 9 -8.80 11.08 -6.82
CA ASP A 9 -7.84 10.08 -7.27
C ASP A 9 -7.23 9.30 -6.11
N LEU A 10 -7.10 7.98 -6.29
CA LEU A 10 -6.24 7.17 -5.44
C LEU A 10 -4.78 7.54 -5.73
N ILE A 11 -4.04 7.94 -4.71
CA ILE A 11 -2.60 8.20 -4.80
C ILE A 11 -1.81 7.12 -4.07
N VAL A 12 -0.74 6.62 -4.71
CA VAL A 12 0.19 5.64 -4.11
C VAL A 12 1.63 6.13 -4.30
N ALA A 13 2.36 6.28 -3.19
CA ALA A 13 3.70 6.85 -3.18
C ALA A 13 4.58 6.28 -2.05
N PRO A 14 5.92 6.36 -2.18
CA PRO A 14 6.81 6.12 -1.04
C PRO A 14 6.57 7.18 0.06
N ALA A 15 6.39 6.73 1.29
CA ALA A 15 6.34 7.57 2.49
C ALA A 15 7.71 7.69 3.18
N THR A 16 8.67 6.84 2.81
CA THR A 16 10.08 6.89 3.25
C THR A 16 11.01 7.05 2.05
N ALA A 17 12.23 7.53 2.29
CA ALA A 17 13.26 7.58 1.24
C ALA A 17 13.57 6.15 0.72
N LEU A 18 13.63 5.99 -0.61
CA LEU A 18 13.96 4.72 -1.28
C LEU A 18 15.48 4.48 -1.28
N THR A 19 16.07 4.40 -0.10
CA THR A 19 17.49 4.07 0.12
C THR A 19 17.62 2.70 0.78
N ARG A 20 18.82 2.13 0.83
CA ARG A 20 19.03 0.90 1.62
C ARG A 20 18.78 1.19 3.09
N SER A 21 17.74 0.58 3.64
CA SER A 21 17.35 0.64 5.04
C SER A 21 16.78 -0.72 5.49
N ALA A 22 16.47 -0.85 6.78
CA ALA A 22 15.76 -2.03 7.28
C ALA A 22 14.31 -2.08 6.75
N LEU A 23 13.64 -0.91 6.70
CA LEU A 23 12.23 -0.79 6.30
C LEU A 23 12.03 0.35 5.32
N ALA A 24 11.08 0.17 4.42
CA ALA A 24 10.49 1.21 3.58
C ALA A 24 8.96 1.18 3.71
N VAL A 25 8.32 2.34 3.60
CA VAL A 25 6.86 2.47 3.66
C VAL A 25 6.34 2.98 2.33
N ILE A 26 5.38 2.26 1.75
CA ILE A 26 4.54 2.72 0.64
C ILE A 26 3.16 3.06 1.21
N ARG A 27 2.64 4.24 0.89
CA ARG A 27 1.31 4.68 1.34
C ARG A 27 0.38 4.88 0.15
N GLY A 28 -0.79 4.28 0.24
CA GLY A 28 -1.97 4.62 -0.55
C GLY A 28 -2.95 5.50 0.24
N SER A 29 -3.58 6.47 -0.39
CA SER A 29 -4.69 7.26 0.17
C SER A 29 -5.69 7.63 -0.92
N GLY A 30 -6.97 7.54 -0.63
CA GLY A 30 -8.02 8.02 -1.52
C GLY A 30 -9.16 7.01 -1.73
N PRO A 31 -10.05 7.28 -2.70
CA PRO A 31 -11.20 6.44 -2.97
C PRO A 31 -10.80 5.00 -3.31
N LYS A 32 -11.49 4.03 -2.72
CA LYS A 32 -11.27 2.59 -2.93
C LYS A 32 -9.84 2.12 -2.62
N CYS A 33 -9.11 2.83 -1.73
CA CYS A 33 -7.73 2.49 -1.41
C CYS A 33 -7.61 1.05 -0.89
N VAL A 34 -8.45 0.63 0.05
CA VAL A 34 -8.35 -0.71 0.64
C VAL A 34 -8.69 -1.79 -0.39
N GLU A 35 -9.70 -1.58 -1.23
CA GLU A 35 -10.11 -2.48 -2.29
C GLU A 35 -9.04 -2.62 -3.38
N THR A 36 -8.28 -1.55 -3.64
CA THR A 36 -7.18 -1.57 -4.62
C THR A 36 -5.96 -2.32 -4.09
N PHE A 37 -5.67 -2.22 -2.78
CA PHE A 37 -4.56 -2.95 -2.14
C PHE A 37 -4.90 -4.40 -1.82
N ALA A 38 -6.18 -4.76 -1.63
CA ALA A 38 -6.61 -6.12 -1.33
C ALA A 38 -6.05 -7.19 -2.29
N PRO A 39 -6.22 -7.10 -3.62
CA PRO A 39 -5.79 -8.16 -4.54
C PRO A 39 -4.27 -8.33 -4.62
N VAL A 40 -3.47 -7.34 -4.21
CA VAL A 40 -2.00 -7.45 -4.19
C VAL A 40 -1.47 -7.98 -2.86
N PHE A 41 -2.34 -8.27 -1.89
CA PHE A 41 -1.97 -8.87 -0.61
C PHE A 41 -2.38 -10.33 -0.59
N SER A 42 -1.56 -11.21 -0.01
CA SER A 42 -1.80 -12.66 0.02
C SER A 42 -3.08 -13.10 0.75
N ARG A 43 -3.72 -12.18 1.47
CA ARG A 43 -4.96 -12.39 2.22
C ARG A 43 -5.94 -11.25 1.94
N PRO A 44 -6.47 -11.12 0.70
CA PRO A 44 -7.23 -9.94 0.28
C PRO A 44 -8.39 -9.61 1.22
N GLU A 45 -9.11 -10.64 1.65
CA GLU A 45 -10.29 -10.52 2.51
C GLU A 45 -10.00 -9.91 3.88
N ILE A 46 -8.78 -10.09 4.42
CA ILE A 46 -8.47 -9.50 5.74
C ILE A 46 -8.35 -7.97 5.65
N LEU A 47 -7.93 -7.43 4.50
CA LEU A 47 -7.81 -5.99 4.31
C LEU A 47 -9.20 -5.37 4.11
N THR A 48 -10.02 -5.94 3.22
CA THR A 48 -11.38 -5.44 2.93
C THR A 48 -12.29 -5.49 4.15
N GLN A 49 -12.14 -6.49 5.01
CA GLN A 49 -12.93 -6.63 6.25
C GLN A 49 -12.28 -5.93 7.45
N SER A 50 -11.11 -5.30 7.27
CA SER A 50 -10.40 -4.72 8.40
C SER A 50 -11.06 -3.47 8.96
N LYS A 51 -11.10 -3.41 10.30
CA LYS A 51 -11.30 -2.15 11.02
C LYS A 51 -10.08 -1.25 10.84
N GLY A 52 -10.28 0.07 10.91
CA GLY A 52 -9.17 1.03 10.90
C GLY A 52 -8.18 0.81 12.05
N ASN A 53 -6.94 1.27 11.83
CA ASN A 53 -5.81 1.18 12.76
C ASN A 53 -5.47 -0.27 13.14
N ARG A 54 -5.52 -1.18 12.16
CA ARG A 54 -5.14 -2.58 12.32
C ARG A 54 -3.99 -2.93 11.40
N VAL A 55 -3.05 -3.70 11.93
CA VAL A 55 -1.87 -4.19 11.21
C VAL A 55 -2.07 -5.66 10.87
N HIS A 56 -1.74 -6.02 9.64
CA HIS A 56 -1.82 -7.38 9.11
C HIS A 56 -0.48 -7.81 8.57
N TYR A 57 -0.04 -8.98 9.01
CA TYR A 57 1.14 -9.64 8.46
C TYR A 57 0.76 -10.55 7.29
N GLY A 58 1.59 -10.54 6.25
CA GLY A 58 1.43 -11.37 5.07
C GLY A 58 2.46 -11.01 4.00
N TRP A 59 2.07 -11.20 2.74
CA TRP A 59 2.95 -11.01 1.59
C TRP A 59 2.29 -10.07 0.59
N ILE A 60 3.07 -9.17 -0.01
CA ILE A 60 2.68 -8.59 -1.30
C ILE A 60 2.97 -9.60 -2.39
N VAL A 61 2.04 -9.77 -3.32
CA VAL A 61 2.12 -10.71 -4.44
C VAL A 61 1.98 -9.98 -5.77
N ASP A 62 2.57 -10.54 -6.83
CA ASP A 62 2.35 -10.09 -8.20
C ASP A 62 0.99 -10.56 -8.76
N LYS A 63 0.72 -10.25 -10.03
CA LYS A 63 -0.53 -10.59 -10.71
C LYS A 63 -0.73 -12.11 -10.86
N GLU A 64 0.37 -12.86 -10.89
CA GLU A 64 0.42 -14.30 -10.97
C GLU A 64 0.32 -14.97 -9.57
N GLY A 65 0.32 -14.18 -8.50
CA GLY A 65 0.26 -14.65 -7.12
C GLY A 65 1.61 -15.03 -6.53
N SER A 66 2.72 -14.73 -7.21
CA SER A 66 4.07 -15.00 -6.70
C SER A 66 4.47 -13.93 -5.67
N PRO A 67 5.14 -14.33 -4.57
CA PRO A 67 5.51 -13.39 -3.50
C PRO A 67 6.58 -12.39 -3.97
N ILE A 68 6.34 -11.10 -3.73
CA ILE A 68 7.28 -10.00 -3.96
C ILE A 68 8.06 -9.70 -2.68
N ASP A 69 7.36 -9.52 -1.56
CA ASP A 69 7.97 -9.23 -0.26
C ASP A 69 7.06 -9.64 0.91
N GLU A 70 7.68 -9.94 2.05
CA GLU A 70 7.02 -10.17 3.33
C GLU A 70 6.83 -8.83 4.06
N VAL A 71 5.60 -8.50 4.44
CA VAL A 71 5.24 -7.14 4.84
C VAL A 71 4.31 -7.08 6.05
N LEU A 72 4.24 -5.88 6.63
CA LEU A 72 3.14 -5.44 7.48
C LEU A 72 2.28 -4.44 6.73
N VAL A 73 0.97 -4.68 6.67
CA VAL A 73 -0.01 -3.77 6.06
C VAL A 73 -0.88 -3.17 7.14
N THR A 74 -0.88 -1.85 7.26
CA THR A 74 -1.78 -1.11 8.16
C THR A 74 -2.95 -0.55 7.36
N VAL A 75 -4.17 -0.87 7.79
CA VAL A 75 -5.40 -0.32 7.21
C VAL A 75 -5.88 0.86 8.06
N PHE A 76 -6.13 1.99 7.43
CA PHE A 76 -6.80 3.15 8.00
C PHE A 76 -8.14 3.33 7.29
N ARG A 77 -9.18 3.62 8.07
CA ARG A 77 -10.53 3.89 7.55
C ARG A 77 -10.88 5.35 7.82
N ALA A 78 -11.51 6.00 6.86
CA ALA A 78 -12.03 7.35 7.01
C ALA A 78 -13.01 7.43 8.20
N PRO A 79 -13.05 8.55 8.94
CA PRO A 79 -12.17 9.73 8.82
C PRO A 79 -10.86 9.59 9.62
N ALA A 80 -10.56 8.42 10.20
CA ALA A 80 -9.47 8.21 11.15
C ALA A 80 -8.13 7.85 10.45
N SER A 81 -7.65 8.73 9.57
CA SER A 81 -6.37 8.62 8.89
C SER A 81 -5.67 9.99 8.80
N TYR A 82 -4.42 10.03 8.32
CA TYR A 82 -3.67 11.28 8.17
C TYR A 82 -4.34 12.26 7.19
N THR A 83 -4.92 11.75 6.10
CA THR A 83 -5.60 12.53 5.06
C THR A 83 -7.09 12.71 5.31
N GLY A 84 -7.67 11.97 6.25
CA GLY A 84 -9.12 11.87 6.46
C GLY A 84 -9.82 10.87 5.55
N GLU A 85 -9.09 10.21 4.65
CA GLU A 85 -9.59 9.23 3.68
C GLU A 85 -9.31 7.79 4.14
N ASP A 86 -9.83 6.81 3.40
CA ASP A 86 -9.31 5.45 3.50
C ASP A 86 -7.85 5.43 3.01
N ALA A 87 -6.99 4.75 3.76
CA ALA A 87 -5.56 4.67 3.46
C ALA A 87 -4.98 3.31 3.84
N VAL A 88 -3.91 2.93 3.13
CA VAL A 88 -3.16 1.71 3.39
C VAL A 88 -1.68 2.07 3.47
N GLU A 89 -0.99 1.56 4.47
CA GLU A 89 0.47 1.63 4.56
C GLU A 89 1.06 0.23 4.49
N VAL A 90 1.98 0.03 3.56
CA VAL A 90 2.75 -1.21 3.40
C VAL A 90 4.16 -0.95 3.91
N SER A 91 4.48 -1.50 5.07
CA SER A 91 5.84 -1.55 5.61
C SER A 91 6.52 -2.81 5.07
N CYS A 92 7.46 -2.60 4.16
CA CYS A 92 8.23 -3.63 3.45
C CYS A 92 9.71 -3.54 3.81
N HIS A 93 10.51 -4.50 3.35
CA HIS A 93 11.96 -4.45 3.51
C HIS A 93 12.53 -3.20 2.81
N GLY A 94 13.44 -2.50 3.49
CA GLY A 94 14.06 -1.27 2.99
C GLY A 94 15.08 -1.48 1.87
N GLY A 95 15.05 -2.62 1.18
CA GLY A 95 15.76 -2.76 -0.08
C GLY A 95 14.99 -2.03 -1.18
N SER A 96 15.62 -1.09 -1.89
CA SER A 96 14.95 -0.30 -2.94
C SER A 96 14.19 -1.15 -3.96
N MET A 97 14.67 -2.38 -4.25
CA MET A 97 14.00 -3.32 -5.14
C MET A 97 12.60 -3.73 -4.67
N ALA A 98 12.39 -4.02 -3.39
CA ALA A 98 11.09 -4.47 -2.87
C ALA A 98 10.07 -3.33 -2.96
N ALA A 99 10.42 -2.16 -2.43
CA ALA A 99 9.58 -0.97 -2.48
C ALA A 99 9.24 -0.54 -3.93
N SER A 100 10.22 -0.56 -4.85
CA SER A 100 9.99 -0.26 -6.26
C SER A 100 9.03 -1.25 -6.92
N LYS A 101 9.22 -2.57 -6.71
CA LYS A 101 8.32 -3.59 -7.26
C LYS A 101 6.88 -3.44 -6.73
N ILE A 102 6.73 -3.08 -5.46
CA ILE A 102 5.41 -2.81 -4.88
C ILE A 102 4.76 -1.59 -5.54
N LEU A 103 5.51 -0.51 -5.77
CA LEU A 103 5.02 0.68 -6.48
C LEU A 103 4.57 0.39 -7.91
N GLU A 104 5.32 -0.44 -8.64
CA GLU A 104 5.01 -0.85 -10.02
C GLU A 104 3.66 -1.59 -10.14
N LEU A 105 3.13 -2.16 -9.06
CA LEU A 105 1.78 -2.76 -9.06
C LEU A 105 0.67 -1.71 -9.25
N PHE A 106 0.94 -0.44 -8.94
CA PHE A 106 -0.03 0.65 -8.91
C PHE A 106 0.21 1.72 -9.98
N HIS A 107 1.37 1.72 -10.63
CA HIS A 107 1.70 2.67 -11.71
C HIS A 107 1.53 1.97 -13.07
N GLN A 108 0.64 2.50 -13.91
CA GLN A 108 0.52 2.16 -15.33
C GLN A 108 0.87 3.37 -16.18
#